data_AF-A0A401SR54-F1
#
_entry.id   AF-A0A401SR54-F1
#
_cell.length_a   1.000
_cell.length_b   1.000
_cell.length_c   1.000
_cell.angle_alpha   90.00
_cell.angle_beta   90.00
_cell.angle_gamma   90.00
#
_symmetry.space_group_name_H-M   'P 1'
#
loop_
_entity.id
_entity.type
_entity.pdbx_description
1 polymer ?
#
loop_
_entity_poly.entity_id
_entity_poly.type
_entity_poly.pdbx_seq_one_letter_code
_entity_poly.pdbx_strand_id
1 'polypeptide(L)'
;MFLKLTLPLMAPRCFSRLKYLVMKWKFILLFLTIFVINPELGLVFFRFMEGLLPMDMCHLPKGFKLKPGNHVDNYLDYWSRTDVQTCTKWKAPILWDGTFNPTYYDEMYKNQNIVIGLTVFAVGKYVAVI
;
A
#
# COMPACT_ATOMS: atom_id res chain seq x y z
N MET A 1 -8.33 22.72 11.66
CA MET A 1 -7.34 23.07 10.62
C MET A 1 -6.94 21.80 9.89
N PHE A 2 -7.80 21.35 8.97
CA PHE A 2 -7.52 20.27 8.03
C PHE A 2 -7.54 20.93 6.66
N LEU A 3 -6.41 20.98 5.97
CA LEU A 3 -6.34 21.55 4.63
C LEU A 3 -7.10 20.61 3.69
N LYS A 4 -8.32 21.01 3.34
CA LYS A 4 -9.16 20.32 2.36
C LYS A 4 -8.62 20.66 0.97
N LEU A 5 -7.59 19.96 0.54
CA LEU A 5 -7.14 19.98 -0.84
C LEU A 5 -8.17 19.21 -1.68
N THR A 6 -9.14 19.95 -2.22
CA THR A 6 -9.98 19.50 -3.32
C THR A 6 -9.13 19.33 -4.57
N LEU A 7 -8.44 18.19 -4.68
CA LEU A 7 -7.87 17.71 -5.93
C LEU A 7 -8.97 16.91 -6.66
N PRO A 8 -9.18 17.13 -7.97
CA PRO A 8 -10.26 16.50 -8.69
C PRO A 8 -10.04 14.99 -8.71
N LEU A 9 -11.10 14.24 -8.39
CA LEU A 9 -11.20 12.80 -8.63
C LEU A 9 -10.93 12.53 -10.11
N MET A 10 -9.66 12.30 -10.46
CA MET A 10 -9.27 11.85 -11.78
C MET A 10 -9.42 10.34 -11.79
N ALA A 11 -10.64 9.90 -12.11
CA ALA A 11 -10.90 8.53 -12.51
C ALA A 11 -9.82 8.09 -13.52
N PRO A 12 -9.28 6.86 -13.43
CA PRO A 12 -8.39 6.36 -14.45
C PRO A 12 -9.20 6.19 -15.73
N ARG A 13 -9.26 7.26 -16.55
CA ARG A 13 -9.69 7.15 -17.94
C ARG A 13 -8.74 6.14 -18.56
N CYS A 14 -9.30 5.06 -19.09
CA CYS A 14 -8.57 4.03 -19.81
C CYS A 14 -7.72 4.71 -20.91
N PHE A 15 -6.44 4.92 -20.60
CA PHE A 15 -5.52 5.63 -21.47
C PHE A 15 -5.02 4.62 -22.48
N SER A 16 -5.24 4.88 -23.77
CA SER A 16 -4.92 3.94 -24.83
C SER A 16 -3.45 3.49 -24.76
N ARG A 17 -3.21 2.19 -24.97
CA ARG A 17 -1.90 1.51 -24.90
C ARG A 17 -0.81 2.23 -25.71
N LEU A 18 -1.19 2.91 -26.79
CA LEU A 18 -0.30 3.70 -27.64
C LEU A 18 0.19 4.99 -26.98
N LYS A 19 -0.68 5.71 -26.24
CA LYS A 19 -0.30 6.93 -25.53
C LYS A 19 0.61 6.62 -24.34
N TYR A 20 0.38 5.50 -23.67
CA TYR A 20 1.28 4.99 -22.61
C TYR A 20 2.68 4.66 -23.16
N LEU A 21 2.76 3.97 -24.31
CA LEU A 21 4.05 3.63 -24.93
C LEU A 21 4.87 4.87 -25.31
N VAL A 22 4.21 5.88 -25.89
CA VAL A 22 4.84 7.14 -26.29
C VAL A 22 5.32 7.94 -25.07
N MET A 23 4.52 7.98 -24.00
CA MET A 23 4.89 8.66 -22.76
C MET A 23 6.09 7.97 -22.09
N LYS A 24 6.08 6.63 -22.08
CA LYS A 24 7.16 5.80 -21.54
C LYS A 24 8.48 6.04 -22.28
N TRP A 25 8.45 6.09 -23.62
CA TRP A 25 9.64 6.39 -24.43
C TRP A 25 10.20 7.79 -24.20
N LYS A 26 9.34 8.81 -24.05
CA LYS A 26 9.78 10.18 -23.75
C LYS A 26 10.46 10.30 -22.38
N PHE A 27 9.93 9.62 -21.36
CA PHE A 27 10.54 9.57 -20.02
C PHE A 27 11.88 8.84 -20.03
N ILE A 28 12.02 7.75 -20.80
CA ILE A 28 13.29 7.02 -20.95
C ILE A 28 14.35 7.91 -21.60
N LEU A 29 14.00 8.66 -22.66
CA LEU A 29 14.92 9.59 -23.31
C LEU A 29 15.37 10.72 -22.36
N LEU A 30 14.43 11.30 -21.60
CA LEU A 30 14.73 12.34 -20.61
C LEU A 30 15.64 11.81 -19.50
N PHE A 31 15.40 10.58 -19.04
CA PHE A 31 16.21 9.92 -18.03
C PHE A 31 17.65 9.70 -18.51
N LEU A 32 17.84 9.20 -19.74
CA LEU A 32 19.16 9.01 -20.34
C LEU A 32 19.92 10.33 -20.48
N THR A 33 19.25 11.42 -20.85
CA THR A 33 19.88 12.74 -20.94
C THR A 33 20.30 13.29 -19.58
N ILE A 34 19.49 13.08 -18.54
CA ILE A 34 19.80 13.54 -17.17
C ILE A 34 20.96 12.74 -16.57
N PHE A 35 21.01 11.43 -16.80
CA PHE A 35 22.06 10.54 -16.28
C PHE A 35 23.45 10.87 -16.87
N VAL A 36 23.50 11.36 -18.11
CA VAL A 36 24.74 11.81 -18.78
C VAL A 36 25.20 13.18 -18.28
N ILE A 37 24.28 14.07 -17.90
CA ILE A 37 24.60 15.44 -17.47
C ILE A 37 24.95 15.51 -15.98
N ASN A 38 24.28 14.73 -15.11
CA ASN A 38 24.58 14.65 -13.68
C ASN A 38 24.15 13.29 -13.09
N PRO A 39 25.10 12.36 -12.81
CA PRO A 39 24.77 11.02 -12.30
C PRO A 39 24.07 11.04 -10.93
N GLU A 40 24.34 12.05 -10.10
CA GLU A 40 23.69 12.27 -8.79
C GLU A 40 22.17 12.53 -8.91
N LEU A 41 21.73 13.23 -9.97
CA LEU A 41 20.32 13.57 -10.17
C LEU A 41 19.50 12.38 -10.73
N GLY A 42 20.18 11.48 -11.46
CA GLY A 42 19.56 10.29 -12.02
C GLY A 42 19.04 9.31 -10.96
N LEU A 43 19.82 9.10 -9.89
CA LEU A 43 19.40 8.24 -8.77
C LEU A 43 18.19 8.80 -8.01
N VAL A 44 18.14 10.14 -7.84
CA VAL A 44 17.01 10.82 -7.19
C VAL A 44 15.75 10.70 -8.04
N PHE A 45 15.86 10.85 -9.36
CA PHE A 45 14.72 10.69 -10.27
C PHE A 45 14.21 9.24 -10.32
N PHE A 46 15.08 8.23 -10.27
CA PHE A 46 14.65 6.83 -10.21
C PHE A 46 13.79 6.55 -8.97
N ARG A 47 14.21 7.04 -7.80
CA ARG A 47 13.44 6.91 -6.55
C ARG A 47 12.10 7.64 -6.61
N PHE A 48 12.05 8.80 -7.27
CA PHE A 48 10.80 9.54 -7.46
C PHE A 48 9.83 8.79 -8.38
N MET A 49 10.31 8.19 -9.45
CA MET A 49 9.48 7.42 -10.39
C MET A 49 8.88 6.16 -9.76
N GLU A 50 9.57 5.50 -8.83
CA GLU A 50 9.01 4.37 -8.06
C GLU A 50 7.77 4.78 -7.24
N GLY A 51 7.74 6.01 -6.72
CA GLY A 51 6.58 6.54 -5.99
C GLY A 51 5.37 6.92 -6.85
N LEU A 52 5.53 6.98 -8.18
CA LEU A 52 4.46 7.29 -9.14
C LEU A 52 3.85 6.05 -9.79
N LEU A 53 4.40 4.86 -9.55
CA LEU A 53 3.77 3.62 -9.98
C LEU A 53 2.56 3.38 -9.08
N PRO A 54 1.33 3.34 -9.63
CA PRO A 54 0.16 3.06 -8.82
C PRO A 54 0.31 1.65 -8.22
N MET A 55 0.00 1.52 -6.93
CA MET A 55 -0.08 0.22 -6.30
C MET A 55 -1.16 -0.64 -6.99
N ASP A 56 -0.86 -1.92 -7.18
CA ASP A 56 -1.81 -2.86 -7.77
C ASP A 56 -3.06 -2.97 -6.88
N MET A 57 -4.25 -2.99 -7.48
CA MET A 57 -5.50 -3.16 -6.75
C MET A 57 -5.77 -4.63 -6.43
N CYS A 58 -6.56 -4.86 -5.38
CA CYS A 58 -6.95 -6.21 -5.04
C CYS A 58 -7.91 -6.79 -6.09
N HIS A 59 -7.53 -7.93 -6.69
CA HIS A 59 -8.37 -8.64 -7.66
C HIS A 59 -9.39 -9.58 -7.00
N LEU A 60 -9.43 -9.67 -5.66
CA LEU A 60 -10.40 -10.50 -4.97
C LEU A 60 -11.80 -9.89 -5.13
N PRO A 61 -12.83 -10.70 -5.46
CA PRO A 61 -14.19 -10.18 -5.59
C PRO A 61 -14.66 -9.56 -4.28
N LYS A 62 -15.55 -8.57 -4.37
CA LYS A 62 -16.14 -7.93 -3.20
C LYS A 62 -16.86 -8.98 -2.33
N GLY A 63 -16.53 -9.02 -1.05
CA GLY A 63 -17.05 -10.02 -0.11
C GLY A 63 -16.35 -11.39 -0.14
N PHE A 64 -15.20 -11.51 -0.81
CA PHE A 64 -14.37 -12.71 -0.71
C PHE A 64 -13.91 -12.96 0.73
N LYS A 65 -14.17 -14.15 1.24
CA LYS A 65 -13.79 -14.58 2.59
C LYS A 65 -12.50 -15.39 2.51
N LEU A 66 -11.47 -14.98 3.27
CA LEU A 66 -10.18 -15.68 3.29
C LEU A 66 -10.29 -17.07 3.92
N LYS A 67 -11.15 -17.21 4.93
CA LYS A 67 -11.37 -18.48 5.63
C LYS A 67 -12.87 -18.83 5.62
N PRO A 68 -13.23 -20.06 5.20
CA PRO A 68 -14.58 -20.57 5.38
C PRO A 68 -14.95 -20.58 6.88
N GLY A 69 -16.15 -20.13 7.23
CA GLY A 69 -16.66 -20.13 8.61
C GLY A 69 -16.88 -18.75 9.23
N ASN A 70 -16.93 -18.66 10.55
CA ASN A 70 -17.17 -17.46 11.35
C ASN A 70 -15.87 -16.81 11.87
N HIS A 71 -14.82 -16.81 11.03
CA HIS A 71 -13.53 -16.24 11.40
C HIS A 71 -13.54 -14.70 11.35
N VAL A 72 -12.79 -14.06 12.25
CA VAL A 72 -12.70 -12.59 12.36
C VAL A 72 -12.21 -11.92 11.06
N ASP A 73 -11.34 -12.58 10.31
CA ASP A 73 -10.86 -12.15 8.98
C ASP A 73 -11.97 -11.98 7.93
N ASN A 74 -13.17 -12.51 8.17
CA ASN A 74 -14.30 -12.35 7.24
C ASN A 74 -14.95 -10.96 7.33
N TYR A 75 -14.60 -10.17 8.34
CA TYR A 75 -15.07 -8.79 8.51
C TYR A 75 -14.11 -7.75 7.92
N LEU A 76 -13.04 -8.19 7.25
CA LEU A 76 -12.11 -7.29 6.57
C LEU A 76 -12.74 -6.73 5.28
N ASP A 77 -12.72 -5.40 5.13
CA ASP A 77 -13.16 -4.71 3.93
C ASP A 77 -11.97 -4.25 3.08
N TYR A 78 -11.58 -5.10 2.13
CA TYR A 78 -10.49 -4.82 1.17
C TYR A 78 -10.85 -3.76 0.12
N TRP A 79 -12.13 -3.39 0.01
CA TRP A 79 -12.63 -2.43 -0.99
C TRP A 79 -12.88 -1.05 -0.40
N SER A 80 -12.72 -0.89 0.93
CA SER A 80 -12.76 0.40 1.62
C SER A 80 -11.72 1.40 1.08
N ARG A 81 -10.62 0.89 0.51
CA ARG A 81 -9.50 1.67 -0.03
C ARG A 81 -9.20 1.25 -1.46
N THR A 82 -9.19 2.21 -2.38
CA THR A 82 -8.83 2.02 -3.79
C THR A 82 -7.52 2.73 -4.15
N ASP A 83 -6.95 3.47 -3.22
CA ASP A 83 -5.70 4.24 -3.36
C ASP A 83 -4.46 3.41 -3.00
N VAL A 84 -4.62 2.28 -2.30
CA VAL A 84 -3.54 1.41 -1.84
C VAL A 84 -3.80 -0.06 -2.18
N GLN A 85 -2.74 -0.86 -2.25
CA GLN A 85 -2.84 -2.30 -2.37
C GLN A 85 -3.39 -2.91 -1.07
N THR A 86 -4.57 -3.53 -1.12
CA THR A 86 -5.22 -4.15 0.05
C THR A 86 -5.04 -5.67 0.12
N CYS A 87 -4.49 -6.30 -0.92
CA CYS A 87 -4.17 -7.73 -0.90
C CYS A 87 -2.99 -8.11 -1.81
N THR A 88 -2.34 -9.22 -1.48
CA THR A 88 -1.19 -9.76 -2.23
C THR A 88 -1.61 -10.77 -3.30
N LYS A 89 -0.72 -11.07 -4.26
CA LYS A 89 -0.96 -12.07 -5.31
C LYS A 89 -1.24 -13.48 -4.76
N TRP A 90 -0.74 -13.80 -3.57
CA TRP A 90 -0.99 -15.07 -2.87
C TRP A 90 -2.21 -15.02 -1.93
N LYS A 91 -3.12 -14.06 -2.15
CA LYS A 91 -4.39 -13.92 -1.40
C LYS A 91 -4.21 -13.64 0.10
N ALA A 92 -3.13 -12.99 0.51
CA ALA A 92 -3.00 -12.48 1.88
C ALA A 92 -3.54 -11.05 1.98
N PRO A 93 -4.25 -10.70 3.07
CA PRO A 93 -4.74 -9.35 3.29
C PRO A 93 -3.60 -8.43 3.75
N ILE A 94 -3.66 -7.16 3.34
CA ILE A 94 -2.79 -6.10 3.85
C ILE A 94 -3.67 -5.20 4.73
N LEU A 95 -3.30 -5.08 6.01
CA LEU A 95 -4.06 -4.29 6.97
C LEU A 95 -3.73 -2.81 6.82
N TRP A 96 -4.76 -2.03 6.52
CA TRP A 96 -4.70 -0.58 6.48
C TRP A 96 -5.72 0.01 7.45
N ASP A 97 -5.53 1.28 7.78
CA ASP A 97 -6.56 2.01 8.49
C ASP A 97 -7.84 2.11 7.63
N GLY A 98 -8.97 1.77 8.25
CA GLY A 98 -10.27 1.62 7.60
C GLY A 98 -10.58 0.25 6.98
N THR A 99 -9.61 -0.67 6.84
CA THR A 99 -9.90 -2.03 6.30
C THR A 99 -10.38 -3.02 7.36
N PHE A 100 -10.13 -2.74 8.65
CA PHE A 100 -10.52 -3.60 9.76
C PHE A 100 -11.16 -2.77 10.88
N ASN A 101 -12.02 -3.40 11.68
CA ASN A 101 -12.62 -2.76 12.86
C ASN A 101 -11.89 -3.21 14.14
N PRO A 102 -11.11 -2.35 14.79
CA PRO A 102 -10.30 -2.75 15.95
C PRO A 102 -11.15 -3.22 17.13
N THR A 103 -12.33 -2.64 17.35
CA THR A 103 -13.21 -3.01 18.47
C THR A 103 -13.65 -4.46 18.37
N TYR A 104 -14.03 -4.90 17.15
CA TYR A 104 -14.48 -6.26 16.92
C TYR A 104 -13.35 -7.29 17.13
N TYR A 105 -12.15 -6.97 16.65
CA TYR A 105 -10.98 -7.82 16.85
C TYR A 105 -10.58 -7.90 18.32
N ASP A 106 -10.61 -6.78 19.04
CA ASP A 106 -10.27 -6.74 20.47
C ASP A 106 -11.24 -7.59 21.32
N GLU A 107 -12.55 -7.47 21.08
CA GLU A 107 -13.57 -8.31 21.75
C GLU A 107 -13.34 -9.80 21.49
N MET A 108 -13.04 -10.17 20.26
CA MET A 108 -12.81 -11.57 19.87
C MET A 108 -11.52 -12.13 20.47
N TYR A 109 -10.42 -11.37 20.45
CA TYR A 109 -9.15 -11.79 21.05
C TYR A 109 -9.26 -11.92 22.57
N LYS A 110 -10.02 -11.03 23.23
CA LYS A 110 -10.34 -11.13 24.66
C LYS A 110 -11.16 -12.38 24.97
N ASN A 111 -12.20 -12.67 24.19
CA ASN A 111 -13.03 -13.85 24.39
C ASN A 111 -12.25 -15.17 24.20
N GLN A 112 -11.25 -15.16 23.32
CA GLN A 112 -10.36 -16.29 23.09
C GLN A 112 -9.21 -16.39 24.11
N ASN A 113 -9.09 -15.43 25.04
CA ASN A 113 -8.00 -15.34 26.02
C ASN A 113 -6.60 -15.41 25.37
N ILE A 114 -6.44 -14.75 24.22
CA ILE A 114 -5.18 -14.78 23.48
C ILE A 114 -4.16 -13.86 24.16
N VAL A 115 -2.96 -14.40 24.40
CA VAL A 115 -1.82 -13.65 24.96
C VAL A 115 -0.83 -13.36 23.84
N ILE A 116 -0.53 -12.08 23.62
CA ILE A 116 0.42 -11.64 22.60
C ILE A 116 1.76 -11.34 23.28
N GLY A 117 2.79 -12.11 22.96
CA GLY A 117 4.16 -11.85 23.41
C GLY A 117 4.87 -10.89 22.46
N LEU A 118 5.45 -9.83 23.00
CA LEU A 118 6.34 -8.93 22.26
C LEU A 118 7.78 -9.16 22.73
N THR A 119 8.67 -9.52 21.81
CA THR A 119 10.10 -9.66 22.08
C THR A 119 10.86 -8.47 21.51
N VAL A 120 11.56 -7.74 22.38
CA VAL A 120 12.41 -6.60 21.99
C VAL A 120 13.82 -6.86 22.48
N PHE A 121 14.80 -6.69 21.59
CA PHE A 121 16.21 -6.78 21.91
C PHE A 121 16.82 -5.38 21.87
N ALA A 122 17.50 -4.97 22.95
CA ALA A 122 18.32 -3.78 22.98
C ALA A 122 19.73 -4.12 23.46
N VAL A 123 20.74 -3.61 22.74
CA VAL A 123 22.16 -3.86 23.02
C VAL A 123 22.91 -2.52 23.02
N GLY A 124 23.81 -2.32 23.98
CA GLY A 124 24.65 -1.12 24.06
C GLY A 124 23.82 0.17 24.19
N LYS A 125 24.03 1.13 23.28
CA LYS A 125 23.34 2.44 23.32
C LYS A 125 21.84 2.37 23.06
N TYR A 126 21.33 1.26 22.50
CA TYR A 126 19.90 1.10 22.23
C TYR A 126 19.07 0.81 23.49
N VAL A 127 19.72 0.49 24.64
CA VAL A 127 19.03 0.35 25.94
C VAL A 127 18.46 1.69 26.41
N ALA A 128 19.04 2.82 26.01
CA ALA A 128 18.56 4.15 26.41
C ALA A 128 17.29 4.62 25.66
N VAL A 129 16.85 3.87 24.64
CA VAL A 129 15.66 4.20 23.83
C VAL A 129 14.43 3.39 24.27
N ILE A 130 14.63 2.33 25.04
CA ILE A 130 13.57 1.55 25.69
C ILE A 130 13.32 2.15 27.07
#